data_AF-A0AAW0JAT5-F1
#
_entry.id   AF-A0AAW0JAT5-F1
#
_cell.length_a   1.000
_cell.length_b   1.000
_cell.length_c   1.000
_cell.angle_alpha   90.00
_cell.angle_beta   90.00
_cell.angle_gamma   90.00
#
_symmetry.space_group_name_H-M   'P 1'
#
loop_
_entity.id
_entity.type
_entity.pdbx_description
1 polymer ?
#
loop_
_entity_poly.entity_id
_entity_poly.type
_entity_poly.pdbx_seq_one_letter_code
_entity_poly.pdbx_strand_id
1 'polypeptide(L)'
;HSVRLAGRETRSQELFASDIYQIVDEIVPALLPVVQDKALGSYIAFLTALSLKEKYKMEPLHFFSKFRLQIPELNKLSEEQVRHHLLNFGGTPKHLIDDQDILSQCIPILKADAAIVKNFVFDTPSEALLSQDITCFFGSEDMVKDIKGWEDITSGKVDSHMLPGDHFYLLEPENGNFIKNYRTKCLEVWVI
;
A
#
# COMPACT_ATOMS: atom_id res chain seq x y z
N HIS A 1 -11.93 -8.81 -5.35
CA HIS A 1 -12.51 -7.47 -5.07
C HIS A 1 -11.40 -6.52 -4.65
N SER A 2 -11.21 -5.44 -5.41
CA SER A 2 -10.34 -4.31 -5.05
C SER A 2 -11.13 -3.24 -4.30
N VAL A 3 -10.46 -2.50 -3.42
CA VAL A 3 -11.01 -1.27 -2.80
C VAL A 3 -10.94 -0.14 -3.83
N ARG A 4 -12.01 0.65 -3.97
CA ARG A 4 -12.04 1.85 -4.80
C ARG A 4 -12.21 3.08 -3.92
N LEU A 5 -11.18 3.91 -3.84
CA LEU A 5 -11.18 5.14 -3.04
C LEU A 5 -12.03 6.24 -3.71
N ALA A 6 -12.43 7.24 -2.93
CA ALA A 6 -13.10 8.43 -3.46
C ALA A 6 -12.22 9.22 -4.46
N GLY A 7 -12.85 9.93 -5.38
CA GLY A 7 -12.21 10.82 -6.37
C GLY A 7 -11.59 10.12 -7.58
N ARG A 8 -11.86 8.82 -7.78
CA ARG A 8 -11.31 8.06 -8.92
C ARG A 8 -12.27 7.01 -9.46
N GLU A 9 -12.05 6.60 -10.70
CA GLU A 9 -12.85 5.60 -11.40
C GLU A 9 -14.37 5.88 -11.28
N THR A 10 -15.15 4.90 -10.82
CA THR A 10 -16.60 5.00 -10.64
C THR A 10 -17.02 5.98 -9.53
N ARG A 11 -16.07 6.53 -8.77
CA ARG A 11 -16.27 7.50 -7.67
C ARG A 11 -15.61 8.85 -7.97
N SER A 12 -15.40 9.18 -9.26
CA SER A 12 -14.69 10.40 -9.68
C SER A 12 -15.37 11.71 -9.28
N GLN A 13 -16.68 11.68 -8.97
CA GLN A 13 -17.44 12.86 -8.56
C GLN A 13 -17.36 13.12 -7.04
N GLU A 14 -16.76 12.21 -6.29
CA GLU A 14 -16.58 12.36 -4.84
C GLU A 14 -15.29 13.13 -4.54
N LEU A 15 -15.27 13.84 -3.41
CA LEU A 15 -14.06 14.53 -2.96
C LEU A 15 -12.99 13.52 -2.54
N PHE A 16 -11.73 13.84 -2.83
CA PHE A 16 -10.60 13.09 -2.28
C PHE A 16 -10.62 13.16 -0.75
N ALA A 17 -10.20 12.08 -0.09
CA ALA A 17 -9.96 12.08 1.34
C ALA A 17 -8.91 13.15 1.70
N SER A 18 -9.08 13.85 2.82
CA SER A 18 -8.11 14.87 3.25
C SER A 18 -6.90 14.28 3.97
N ASP A 19 -7.05 13.08 4.53
CA ASP A 19 -6.02 12.38 5.29
C ASP A 19 -6.21 10.86 5.19
N ILE A 20 -5.22 10.13 5.68
CA ILE A 20 -5.21 8.66 5.60
C ILE A 20 -6.26 8.01 6.50
N TYR A 21 -6.68 8.66 7.58
CA TYR A 21 -7.62 8.11 8.54
C TYR A 21 -9.04 8.08 7.96
N GLN A 22 -9.42 9.09 7.16
CA GLN A 22 -10.68 9.04 6.40
C GLN A 22 -10.74 7.86 5.45
N ILE A 23 -9.62 7.54 4.77
CA ILE A 23 -9.54 6.35 3.92
C ILE A 23 -9.76 5.08 4.76
N VAL A 24 -9.10 4.99 5.92
CA VAL A 24 -9.21 3.84 6.82
C VAL A 24 -10.63 3.66 7.35
N ASP A 25 -11.27 4.73 7.80
CA ASP A 25 -12.64 4.70 8.32
C ASP A 25 -13.66 4.26 7.25
N GLU A 26 -13.39 4.53 5.98
CA GLU A 26 -14.22 4.04 4.88
C GLU A 26 -13.95 2.56 4.53
N ILE A 27 -12.69 2.13 4.60
CA ILE A 27 -12.27 0.78 4.25
C ILE A 27 -12.69 -0.24 5.31
N VAL A 28 -12.55 0.10 6.59
CA VAL A 28 -12.84 -0.80 7.72
C VAL A 28 -14.23 -1.45 7.60
N PRO A 29 -15.36 -0.71 7.47
CA PRO A 29 -16.67 -1.32 7.37
C PRO A 29 -16.84 -2.15 6.08
N ALA A 30 -16.20 -1.75 4.98
CA ALA A 30 -16.23 -2.49 3.72
C ALA A 30 -15.46 -3.83 3.78
N LEU A 31 -14.46 -3.93 4.67
CA LEU A 31 -13.66 -5.14 4.85
C LEU A 31 -14.21 -6.12 5.88
N LEU A 32 -15.04 -5.69 6.84
CA LEU A 32 -15.60 -6.56 7.88
C LEU A 32 -16.12 -7.92 7.35
N PRO A 33 -16.84 -7.99 6.22
CA PRO A 33 -17.37 -9.27 5.73
C PRO A 33 -16.32 -10.22 5.14
N VAL A 34 -15.10 -9.75 4.88
CA VAL A 34 -14.09 -10.44 4.05
C VAL A 34 -12.66 -10.34 4.62
N VAL A 35 -12.52 -9.89 5.87
CA VAL A 35 -11.22 -9.52 6.47
C VAL A 35 -10.31 -10.72 6.73
N GLN A 36 -10.88 -11.90 6.96
CA GLN A 36 -10.12 -13.08 7.40
C GLN A 36 -9.11 -13.59 6.34
N ASP A 37 -9.36 -13.38 5.05
CA ASP A 37 -8.55 -13.96 3.96
C ASP A 37 -7.80 -12.93 3.11
N LYS A 38 -7.72 -11.66 3.55
CA LYS A 38 -7.15 -10.59 2.72
C LYS A 38 -5.76 -10.16 3.17
N ALA A 39 -4.83 -10.34 2.24
CA ALA A 39 -3.57 -9.61 2.19
C ALA A 39 -3.88 -8.13 2.00
N LEU A 40 -3.38 -7.29 2.90
CA LEU A 40 -3.46 -5.85 2.78
C LEU A 40 -2.03 -5.31 2.61
N GLY A 41 -1.84 -4.39 1.66
CA GLY A 41 -0.56 -3.71 1.47
C GLY A 41 -0.68 -2.21 1.41
N SER A 42 0.38 -1.50 1.81
CA SER A 42 0.51 -0.04 2.07
C SER A 42 0.25 0.43 3.52
N TYR A 43 0.51 1.71 3.82
CA TYR A 43 0.15 2.31 5.12
C TYR A 43 -1.34 2.24 5.44
N ILE A 44 -2.20 2.37 4.41
CA ILE A 44 -3.65 2.28 4.56
C ILE A 44 -4.03 0.91 5.13
N ALA A 45 -3.39 -0.13 4.62
CA ALA A 45 -3.58 -1.49 5.12
C ALA A 45 -3.21 -1.60 6.60
N PHE A 46 -2.11 -0.97 7.01
CA PHE A 46 -1.58 -1.08 8.39
C PHE A 46 -2.53 -0.41 9.37
N LEU A 47 -2.91 0.83 9.06
CA LEU A 47 -3.88 1.57 9.87
C LEU A 47 -5.25 0.88 9.88
N THR A 48 -5.63 0.25 8.77
CA THR A 48 -6.85 -0.58 8.70
C THR A 48 -6.75 -1.77 9.66
N ALA A 49 -5.62 -2.49 9.69
CA ALA A 49 -5.39 -3.58 10.64
C ALA A 49 -5.44 -3.11 12.10
N LEU A 50 -4.82 -1.97 12.40
CA LEU A 50 -4.90 -1.35 13.73
C LEU A 50 -6.34 -0.99 14.11
N SER A 51 -7.08 -0.35 13.20
CA SER A 51 -8.47 0.05 13.44
C SER A 51 -9.38 -1.16 13.65
N LEU A 52 -9.18 -2.23 12.88
CA LEU A 52 -9.89 -3.50 13.05
C LEU A 52 -9.58 -4.16 14.40
N LYS A 53 -8.32 -4.17 14.83
CA LYS A 53 -7.93 -4.68 16.14
C LYS A 53 -8.56 -3.87 17.27
N GLU A 54 -8.49 -2.55 17.19
CA GLU A 54 -9.00 -1.66 18.22
C GLU A 54 -10.52 -1.80 18.36
N LYS A 55 -11.26 -1.64 17.25
CA LYS A 55 -12.73 -1.55 17.20
C LYS A 55 -13.42 -2.93 17.26
N TYR A 56 -12.81 -3.96 16.67
CA TYR A 56 -13.45 -5.28 16.47
C TYR A 56 -12.66 -6.47 17.02
N LYS A 57 -11.48 -6.27 17.60
CA LYS A 57 -10.59 -7.33 18.10
C LYS A 57 -10.22 -8.36 17.03
N MET A 58 -10.15 -7.91 15.77
CA MET A 58 -9.74 -8.72 14.62
C MET A 58 -8.37 -8.28 14.14
N GLU A 59 -7.47 -9.24 13.88
CA GLU A 59 -6.17 -8.98 13.25
C GLU A 59 -6.11 -9.73 11.91
N PRO A 60 -5.76 -9.07 10.79
CA PRO A 60 -5.58 -9.74 9.51
C PRO A 60 -4.32 -10.62 9.52
N LEU A 61 -4.40 -11.79 8.89
CA LEU A 61 -3.39 -12.85 9.00
C LEU A 61 -2.03 -12.54 8.36
N HIS A 62 -1.98 -11.68 7.33
CA HIS A 62 -0.74 -11.36 6.64
C HIS A 62 -0.71 -9.93 6.11
N PHE A 63 0.41 -9.26 6.36
CA PHE A 63 0.64 -7.87 6.02
C PHE A 63 1.79 -7.71 5.03
N PHE A 64 1.59 -6.94 3.95
CA PHE A 64 2.53 -6.82 2.83
C PHE A 64 2.87 -5.35 2.58
N SER A 65 3.94 -4.79 3.12
CA SER A 65 4.14 -3.34 2.92
C SER A 65 5.57 -2.83 3.04
N LYS A 66 5.76 -1.63 2.48
CA LYS A 66 6.97 -0.81 2.58
C LYS A 66 6.76 0.18 3.72
N PHE A 67 7.72 0.32 4.63
CA PHE A 67 7.54 1.13 5.84
C PHE A 67 7.67 2.64 5.61
N ARG A 68 8.25 3.12 4.49
CA ARG A 68 8.35 4.56 4.15
C ARG A 68 8.51 4.83 2.66
N LEU A 69 7.64 5.64 2.07
CA LEU A 69 7.86 6.20 0.73
C LEU A 69 8.33 7.65 0.89
N GLN A 70 9.53 7.97 0.42
CA GLN A 70 9.92 9.37 0.24
C GLN A 70 9.21 9.91 -0.99
N ILE A 71 7.99 10.44 -0.79
CA ILE A 71 7.22 11.03 -1.87
C ILE A 71 7.56 12.53 -1.96
N PRO A 72 7.94 13.04 -3.15
CA PRO A 72 8.15 14.47 -3.33
C PRO A 72 6.85 15.26 -3.13
N GLU A 73 6.98 16.56 -2.90
CA GLU A 73 5.84 17.48 -2.88
C GLU A 73 5.24 17.68 -4.27
N LEU A 74 4.54 16.68 -4.80
CA LEU A 74 3.91 16.74 -6.13
C LEU A 74 2.95 17.93 -6.26
N ASN A 75 2.33 18.37 -5.16
CA ASN A 75 1.46 19.56 -5.15
C ASN A 75 2.18 20.85 -5.54
N LYS A 76 3.50 20.92 -5.36
CA LYS A 76 4.31 22.09 -5.73
C LYS A 76 4.90 21.96 -7.13
N LEU A 77 4.66 20.85 -7.82
CA LEU A 77 5.20 20.56 -9.13
C LEU A 77 4.20 20.92 -10.25
N SER A 78 4.73 21.43 -11.35
CA SER A 78 4.01 21.53 -12.62
C SER A 78 3.70 20.14 -13.18
N GLU A 79 2.78 20.05 -14.15
CA GLU A 79 2.44 18.78 -14.80
C GLU A 79 3.65 18.13 -15.47
N GLU A 80 4.48 18.91 -16.17
CA GLU A 80 5.73 18.43 -16.76
C GLU A 80 6.73 17.91 -15.70
N GLN A 81 6.79 18.55 -14.53
CA GLN A 81 7.63 18.08 -13.43
C GLN A 81 7.10 16.77 -12.82
N VAL A 82 5.77 16.63 -12.68
CA VAL A 82 5.14 15.37 -12.26
C VAL A 82 5.42 14.28 -13.30
N ARG A 83 5.27 14.57 -14.61
CA ARG A 83 5.56 13.65 -15.71
C ARG A 83 7.01 13.16 -15.66
N HIS A 84 7.96 14.08 -15.51
CA HIS A 84 9.37 13.74 -15.39
C HIS A 84 9.64 12.88 -14.15
N HIS A 85 8.96 13.17 -13.04
CA HIS A 85 9.07 12.36 -11.84
C HIS A 85 8.54 10.93 -12.06
N LEU A 86 7.38 10.76 -12.71
CA LEU A 86 6.81 9.45 -13.03
C LEU A 86 7.71 8.62 -13.95
N LEU A 87 8.36 9.26 -14.94
CA LEU A 87 9.34 8.60 -15.81
C LEU A 87 10.55 8.08 -15.03
N ASN A 88 11.04 8.86 -14.08
CA ASN A 88 12.23 8.52 -13.30
C ASN A 88 11.95 7.56 -12.14
N PHE A 89 10.75 7.61 -11.56
CA PHE A 89 10.34 6.75 -10.45
C PHE A 89 10.11 5.30 -10.89
N GLY A 90 9.91 5.07 -12.19
CA GLY A 90 9.67 3.75 -12.75
C GLY A 90 8.21 3.33 -12.70
N GLY A 91 7.94 2.15 -13.27
CA GLY A 91 6.68 1.41 -13.45
C GLY A 91 5.30 2.08 -13.59
N THR A 92 5.21 3.38 -13.86
CA THR A 92 4.07 3.89 -14.65
C THR A 92 4.30 3.48 -16.10
N PRO A 93 3.40 2.68 -16.72
CA PRO A 93 3.56 2.26 -18.10
C PRO A 93 3.76 3.46 -19.05
N LYS A 94 4.81 3.41 -19.88
CA LYS A 94 5.20 4.54 -20.75
C LYS A 94 4.04 5.06 -21.62
N HIS A 95 3.20 4.17 -22.12
CA HIS A 95 2.03 4.56 -22.93
C HIS A 95 1.02 5.43 -22.18
N LEU A 96 0.91 5.30 -20.84
CA LEU A 96 0.06 6.17 -20.01
C LEU A 96 0.71 7.54 -19.76
N ILE A 97 2.04 7.62 -19.82
CA ILE A 97 2.80 8.86 -19.64
C ILE A 97 2.83 9.67 -20.95
N ASP A 98 2.79 8.98 -22.09
CA ASP A 98 2.82 9.60 -23.42
C ASP A 98 1.42 10.07 -23.87
N ASP A 99 0.35 9.55 -23.27
CA ASP A 99 -1.02 10.02 -23.47
C ASP A 99 -1.33 11.22 -22.54
N GLN A 100 -1.39 12.42 -23.12
CA GLN A 100 -1.63 13.65 -22.35
C GLN A 100 -3.03 13.72 -21.72
N ASP A 101 -4.04 13.14 -22.36
CA ASP A 101 -5.41 13.18 -21.87
C ASP A 101 -5.56 12.26 -20.65
N ILE A 102 -4.94 11.08 -20.68
CA ILE A 102 -4.87 10.18 -19.53
C ILE A 102 -4.03 10.79 -18.42
N LEU A 103 -2.84 11.30 -18.75
CA LEU A 103 -1.92 11.83 -17.75
C LEU A 103 -2.53 13.03 -17.00
N SER A 104 -3.17 13.96 -17.72
CA SER A 104 -3.84 15.12 -17.12
C SER A 104 -4.98 14.73 -16.17
N GLN A 105 -5.71 13.64 -16.45
CA GLN A 105 -6.72 13.08 -15.56
C GLN A 105 -6.12 12.40 -14.32
N CYS A 106 -4.94 11.77 -14.46
CA CYS A 106 -4.26 11.09 -13.36
C CYS A 106 -3.54 12.05 -12.41
N ILE A 107 -3.02 13.18 -12.90
CA ILE A 107 -2.23 14.14 -12.10
C ILE A 107 -2.94 14.60 -10.83
N PRO A 108 -4.23 15.03 -10.86
CA PRO A 108 -4.96 15.41 -9.64
C PRO A 108 -5.02 14.29 -8.60
N ILE A 109 -5.22 13.04 -9.05
CA ILE A 109 -5.28 11.86 -8.18
C ILE A 109 -3.92 11.61 -7.54
N LEU A 110 -2.85 11.63 -8.34
CA LEU A 110 -1.48 11.45 -7.86
C LEU A 110 -1.07 12.52 -6.86
N LYS A 111 -1.45 13.78 -7.11
CA LYS A 111 -1.22 14.91 -6.20
C LYS A 111 -1.95 14.72 -4.87
N ALA A 112 -3.23 14.31 -4.90
CA ALA A 112 -4.02 14.03 -3.71
C ALA A 112 -3.40 12.89 -2.88
N ASP A 113 -3.08 11.77 -3.52
CA ASP A 113 -2.49 10.61 -2.82
C ASP A 113 -1.11 10.92 -2.24
N ALA A 114 -0.26 11.65 -2.99
CA ALA A 114 1.03 12.11 -2.51
C ALA A 114 0.91 13.03 -1.30
N ALA A 115 -0.10 13.92 -1.28
CA ALA A 115 -0.36 14.81 -0.15
C ALA A 115 -0.70 14.03 1.12
N ILE A 116 -1.57 13.01 1.00
CA ILE A 116 -1.99 12.16 2.12
C ILE A 116 -0.79 11.41 2.69
N VAL A 117 -0.01 10.72 1.85
CA VAL A 117 1.13 9.92 2.31
C VAL A 117 2.23 10.80 2.90
N LYS A 118 2.49 11.97 2.30
CA LYS A 118 3.51 12.89 2.79
C LYS A 118 3.16 13.48 4.16
N ASN A 119 1.89 13.85 4.36
CA ASN A 119 1.45 14.47 5.61
C ASN A 119 1.21 13.43 6.72
N PHE A 120 1.25 12.13 6.38
CA PHE A 120 1.12 11.07 7.35
C PHE A 120 2.42 10.93 8.14
N VAL A 121 2.32 11.17 9.45
CA VAL A 121 3.37 10.91 10.43
C VAL A 121 2.86 9.82 11.35
N PHE A 122 3.67 8.78 11.51
CA PHE A 122 3.43 7.71 12.46
C PHE A 122 4.64 7.59 13.36
N ASP A 123 4.42 7.79 14.66
CA ASP A 123 5.46 7.67 15.66
C ASP A 123 5.74 6.18 15.94
N THR A 124 7.02 5.85 16.13
CA THR A 124 7.40 4.50 16.54
C THR A 124 6.75 4.21 17.90
N PRO A 125 5.94 3.15 18.01
CA PRO A 125 5.25 2.85 19.25
C PRO A 125 6.25 2.34 20.30
N SER A 126 5.92 2.51 21.58
CA SER A 126 6.73 1.98 22.69
C SER A 126 6.60 0.47 22.86
N GLU A 127 5.54 -0.13 22.31
CA GLU A 127 5.23 -1.55 22.35
C GLU A 127 4.66 -2.00 21.00
N ALA A 128 4.78 -3.30 20.70
CA ALA A 128 4.20 -3.87 19.49
C ALA A 128 2.68 -3.68 19.44
N LEU A 129 2.18 -3.20 18.31
CA LEU A 129 0.76 -2.91 18.10
C LEU A 129 -0.02 -4.10 17.54
N LEU A 130 0.66 -5.01 16.86
CA LEU A 130 0.10 -6.24 16.29
C LEU A 130 0.76 -7.47 16.92
N SER A 131 0.10 -8.62 16.83
CA SER A 131 0.68 -9.91 17.25
C SER A 131 0.83 -10.91 16.11
N GLN A 132 0.33 -10.58 14.92
CA GLN A 132 0.42 -11.44 13.73
C GLN A 132 1.78 -11.35 13.04
N ASP A 133 2.14 -12.43 12.35
CA ASP A 133 3.30 -12.45 11.46
C ASP A 133 3.09 -11.47 10.29
N ILE A 134 4.18 -10.78 9.91
CA ILE A 134 4.21 -9.82 8.81
C ILE A 134 5.13 -10.38 7.72
N THR A 135 4.70 -10.35 6.47
CA THR A 135 5.53 -10.79 5.33
C THR A 135 5.68 -9.68 4.31
N CYS A 136 6.88 -9.12 4.23
CA CYS A 136 7.18 -8.01 3.34
C CYS A 136 7.68 -8.51 1.97
N PHE A 137 7.23 -7.88 0.89
CA PHE A 137 7.72 -8.14 -0.46
C PHE A 137 8.21 -6.82 -1.06
N PHE A 138 9.35 -6.86 -1.73
CA PHE A 138 9.93 -5.68 -2.36
C PHE A 138 10.71 -6.04 -3.62
N GLY A 139 10.80 -5.10 -4.55
CA GLY A 139 11.57 -5.24 -5.78
C GLY A 139 13.07 -5.20 -5.50
N SER A 140 13.86 -5.98 -6.24
CA SER A 140 15.32 -6.02 -6.15
C SER A 140 15.96 -4.65 -6.40
N GLU A 141 15.33 -3.86 -7.28
CA GLU A 141 15.76 -2.53 -7.73
C GLU A 141 15.05 -1.39 -6.96
N ASP A 142 14.23 -1.71 -5.98
CA ASP A 142 13.53 -0.70 -5.18
C ASP A 142 14.52 0.07 -4.28
N MET A 143 14.32 1.38 -4.21
CA MET A 143 15.15 2.31 -3.43
C MET A 143 14.86 2.21 -1.92
N VAL A 144 13.66 1.75 -1.54
CA VAL A 144 13.25 1.65 -0.14
C VAL A 144 13.21 0.18 0.30
N LYS A 145 14.04 -0.17 1.29
CA LYS A 145 14.13 -1.51 1.87
C LYS A 145 13.99 -1.53 3.40
N ASP A 146 13.29 -0.53 3.96
CA ASP A 146 13.15 -0.40 5.41
C ASP A 146 12.16 -1.44 5.99
N ILE A 147 12.69 -2.62 6.32
CA ILE A 147 11.96 -3.74 6.93
C ILE A 147 11.95 -3.61 8.45
N LYS A 148 12.96 -2.93 9.04
CA LYS A 148 13.10 -2.81 10.50
C LYS A 148 11.91 -2.15 11.16
N GLY A 149 11.33 -1.14 10.50
CA GLY A 149 10.12 -0.52 10.99
C GLY A 149 8.94 -1.47 11.19
N TRP A 150 8.90 -2.63 10.50
CA TRP A 150 7.88 -3.66 10.76
C TRP A 150 8.14 -4.48 12.01
N GLU A 151 9.41 -4.67 12.39
CA GLU A 151 9.80 -5.40 13.61
C GLU A 151 9.33 -4.65 14.87
N ASP A 152 9.32 -3.31 14.84
CA ASP A 152 8.83 -2.48 15.95
C ASP A 152 7.29 -2.50 16.08
N ILE A 153 6.58 -2.96 15.05
CA ILE A 153 5.12 -2.84 14.95
C ILE A 153 4.41 -4.14 15.37
N THR A 154 5.07 -5.29 15.27
CA THR A 154 4.47 -6.59 15.61
C THR A 154 5.32 -7.37 16.60
N SER A 155 4.68 -8.14 17.47
CA SER A 155 5.35 -9.17 18.28
C SER A 155 5.44 -10.52 17.56
N GLY A 156 4.81 -10.64 16.39
CA GLY A 156 4.94 -11.79 15.49
C GLY A 156 6.26 -11.77 14.72
N LYS A 157 6.47 -12.78 13.88
CA LYS A 157 7.66 -12.85 13.01
C LYS A 157 7.53 -11.88 11.85
N VAL A 158 8.63 -11.23 11.50
CA VAL A 158 8.74 -10.46 10.26
C VAL A 158 9.57 -11.28 9.28
N ASP A 159 8.96 -11.68 8.17
CA ASP A 159 9.63 -12.33 7.03
C ASP A 159 9.69 -11.38 5.85
N SER A 160 10.66 -11.57 4.95
CA SER A 160 10.82 -10.67 3.81
C SER A 160 11.35 -11.39 2.56
N HIS A 161 10.77 -11.05 1.41
CA HIS A 161 11.12 -11.60 0.11
C HIS A 161 11.45 -10.51 -0.89
N MET A 162 12.68 -10.58 -1.41
CA MET A 162 13.11 -9.76 -2.54
C MET A 162 12.70 -10.44 -3.84
N LEU A 163 11.94 -9.74 -4.67
CA LEU A 163 11.47 -10.20 -5.97
C LEU A 163 12.13 -9.40 -7.11
N PRO A 164 12.35 -9.99 -8.29
CA PRO A 164 12.88 -9.24 -9.43
C PRO A 164 11.99 -8.06 -9.81
N GLY A 165 12.59 -6.91 -10.09
CA GLY A 165 11.91 -5.72 -10.60
C GLY A 165 12.07 -4.47 -9.74
N ASP A 166 11.48 -3.38 -10.23
CA ASP A 166 11.51 -2.06 -9.63
C ASP A 166 10.38 -1.86 -8.60
N HIS A 167 9.98 -0.61 -8.36
CA HIS A 167 8.89 -0.27 -7.47
C HIS A 167 7.56 -1.00 -7.81
N PHE A 168 7.36 -1.33 -9.08
CA PHE A 168 6.15 -1.94 -9.65
C PHE A 168 6.32 -3.43 -9.92
N TYR A 169 7.26 -4.11 -9.24
CA TYR A 169 7.46 -5.56 -9.32
C TYR A 169 6.18 -6.39 -9.23
N LEU A 170 5.11 -5.89 -8.59
CA LEU A 170 3.81 -6.57 -8.50
C LEU A 170 3.05 -6.67 -9.84
N LEU A 171 3.42 -5.87 -10.84
CA LEU A 171 2.86 -5.93 -12.19
C LEU A 171 3.42 -7.10 -13.00
N GLU A 172 4.57 -7.66 -12.60
CA GLU A 172 5.15 -8.85 -13.22
C GLU A 172 4.32 -10.09 -12.85
N PRO A 173 3.75 -10.83 -13.83
CA PRO A 173 2.88 -11.97 -13.57
C PRO A 173 3.52 -13.05 -12.69
N GLU A 174 4.82 -13.30 -12.86
CA GLU A 174 5.60 -14.28 -12.10
C GLU A 174 5.63 -13.93 -10.61
N ASN A 175 5.83 -12.65 -10.28
CA ASN A 175 5.82 -12.15 -8.91
C ASN A 175 4.42 -12.28 -8.28
N GLY A 176 3.37 -11.96 -9.05
CA GLY A 176 1.99 -12.17 -8.62
C GLY A 176 1.67 -13.64 -8.32
N ASN A 177 2.20 -14.58 -9.13
CA ASN A 177 2.04 -16.01 -8.90
C ASN A 177 2.82 -16.50 -7.67
N PHE A 178 4.04 -16.00 -7.46
CA PHE A 178 4.83 -16.31 -6.26
C PHE A 178 4.09 -15.91 -4.99
N ILE A 179 3.58 -14.67 -4.92
CA ILE A 179 2.86 -14.15 -3.74
C ILE A 179 1.58 -14.96 -3.47
N LYS A 180 0.82 -15.31 -4.52
CA LYS A 180 -0.38 -16.15 -4.38
C LYS A 180 -0.02 -17.52 -3.82
N ASN A 181 1.02 -18.16 -4.35
CA ASN A 181 1.47 -19.48 -3.90
C ASN A 181 2.02 -19.45 -2.46
N TYR A 182 2.74 -18.39 -2.09
CA TYR A 182 3.20 -18.18 -0.72
C TYR A 182 2.01 -18.11 0.24
N ARG A 183 1.00 -17.31 -0.09
CA ARG A 183 -0.23 -17.18 0.72
C ARG A 183 -0.94 -18.52 0.89
N THR A 184 -1.11 -19.30 -0.17
CA THR A 184 -1.75 -20.62 -0.08
C THR A 184 -0.97 -21.55 0.85
N LYS A 185 0.36 -21.60 0.71
CA LYS A 185 1.21 -22.43 1.59
C LYS A 185 1.14 -22.00 3.04
N CYS A 186 1.17 -20.69 3.32
CA CYS A 186 1.02 -20.19 4.68
C CYS A 186 -0.33 -20.61 5.27
N LEU A 187 -1.43 -20.43 4.53
CA LEU A 187 -2.76 -20.82 4.98
C LEU A 187 -2.89 -22.35 5.19
N GLU A 188 -2.25 -23.18 4.36
CA GLU A 188 -2.24 -24.64 4.53
C GLU A 188 -1.47 -25.11 5.78
N VAL A 189 -0.43 -24.37 6.21
CA VAL A 189 0.36 -24.69 7.41
C VAL A 189 -0.40 -24.40 8.71
N TRP A 190 -1.46 -23.58 8.68
CA TRP A 190 -2.30 -23.25 9.84
C TRP A 190 -3.57 -24.12 9.96
N VAL A 191 -3.78 -25.11 9.07
CA VAL A 191 -4.95 -26.03 9.07
C VAL A 191 -4.62 -27.41 9.68
N ILE A 192 -3.54 -27.53 10.46
CA ILE A 192 -3.16 -28.79 11.14
C ILE A 192 -3.42 -28.72 12.63
#